data_AF-A0A939BAN6-F1
#
_entry.id   AF-A0A939BAN6-F1
#
_cell.length_a   1.000
_cell.length_b   1.000
_cell.length_c   1.000
_cell.angle_alpha   90.00
_cell.angle_beta   90.00
_cell.angle_gamma   90.00
#
_symmetry.space_group_name_H-M   'P 1'
#
loop_
_entity.id
_entity.type
_entity.pdbx_description
1 polymer ?
#
loop_
_entity_poly.entity_id
_entity_poly.type
_entity_poly.pdbx_seq_one_letter_code
_entity_poly.pdbx_strand_id
1 'polypeptide(L)'
;PADHKLKKAYERLDVVELTETEDILATLAANKGERIVIGFAAETDNVVAYAQDKLARKDCDAIVANDVSRADSGFGTDTNKAWWITRGTIEELPCMSKDDLARKILLNACGLDA
;
A
#
# COMPACT_ATOMS: atom_id res chain seq x y z
N PRO A 1 6.13 -25.51 -8.37
CA PRO A 1 6.03 -25.93 -6.94
C PRO A 1 6.54 -27.37 -6.77
N ALA A 2 7.12 -27.70 -5.61
CA ALA A 2 7.47 -29.09 -5.29
C ALA A 2 6.18 -29.90 -5.07
N ASP A 3 6.14 -31.11 -5.62
CA ASP A 3 5.02 -32.06 -5.51
C ASP A 3 5.05 -32.87 -4.19
N HIS A 4 6.09 -32.68 -3.38
CA HIS A 4 6.26 -33.32 -2.09
C HIS A 4 7.04 -32.43 -1.11
N LYS A 5 7.04 -32.83 0.17
CA LYS A 5 7.79 -32.14 1.23
C LYS A 5 9.29 -32.32 1.02
N LEU A 6 10.00 -31.20 0.88
CA LEU A 6 11.44 -31.24 0.68
C LEU A 6 12.20 -31.73 1.93
N LYS A 7 13.15 -32.65 1.77
CA LYS A 7 13.98 -33.26 2.83
C LYS A 7 15.37 -32.61 2.88
N LYS A 8 15.71 -32.07 4.05
CA LYS A 8 16.95 -31.32 4.34
C LYS A 8 18.29 -31.97 3.95
N ALA A 9 18.35 -33.29 3.77
CA ALA A 9 19.60 -34.02 3.52
C ALA A 9 19.80 -34.43 2.05
N TYR A 10 18.76 -34.38 1.22
CA TYR A 10 18.78 -34.98 -0.11
C TYR A 10 18.46 -34.00 -1.24
N GLU A 11 18.00 -32.79 -0.89
CA GLU A 11 17.53 -31.81 -1.86
C GLU A 11 18.18 -30.45 -1.64
N ARG A 12 18.35 -29.69 -2.73
CA ARG A 12 18.82 -28.30 -2.70
C ARG A 12 17.79 -27.42 -2.02
N LEU A 13 18.15 -26.85 -0.88
CA LEU A 13 17.36 -25.87 -0.14
C LEU A 13 17.99 -24.47 -0.14
N ASP A 14 18.97 -24.25 -1.02
CA ASP A 14 19.74 -23.01 -1.15
C ASP A 14 19.08 -21.98 -2.08
N VAL A 15 18.03 -22.35 -2.82
CA VAL A 15 17.36 -21.50 -3.81
C VAL A 15 15.84 -21.61 -3.67
N VAL A 16 15.15 -20.46 -3.74
CA VAL A 16 13.70 -20.36 -3.90
C VAL A 16 13.42 -19.54 -5.15
N GLU A 17 12.88 -20.18 -6.19
CA GLU A 17 12.46 -19.47 -7.41
C GLU A 17 11.12 -18.77 -7.17
N LEU A 18 11.07 -17.48 -7.49
CA LEU A 18 9.89 -16.64 -7.36
C LEU A 18 9.43 -16.21 -8.75
N THR A 19 8.12 -16.07 -8.89
CA THR A 19 7.49 -15.40 -10.04
C THR A 19 6.68 -14.22 -9.53
N GLU A 20 6.54 -13.19 -10.36
CA GLU A 20 5.65 -12.08 -10.06
C GLU A 20 4.20 -12.57 -9.99
N THR A 21 3.45 -12.04 -9.02
CA THR A 21 2.01 -12.25 -8.91
C THR A 21 1.27 -11.24 -9.77
N GLU A 22 0.01 -11.56 -10.11
CA GLU A 22 -0.88 -10.58 -10.74
C GLU A 22 -1.06 -9.33 -9.86
N ASP A 23 -1.13 -8.18 -10.52
CA ASP A 23 -1.31 -6.89 -9.89
C ASP A 23 -2.79 -6.63 -9.59
N ILE A 24 -3.23 -7.11 -8.42
CA ILE A 24 -4.65 -7.04 -8.01
C ILE A 24 -5.16 -5.60 -7.99
N LEU A 25 -4.35 -4.64 -7.53
CA LEU A 25 -4.77 -3.24 -7.42
C LEU A 25 -4.98 -2.61 -8.79
N ALA A 26 -4.01 -2.78 -9.71
CA ALA A 26 -4.15 -2.27 -11.07
C ALA A 26 -5.33 -2.92 -11.80
N THR A 27 -5.52 -4.24 -11.60
CA THR A 27 -6.65 -4.97 -12.18
C THR A 27 -8.00 -4.46 -11.66
N LEU A 28 -8.09 -4.16 -10.36
CA LEU A 28 -9.28 -3.57 -9.77
C LEU A 28 -9.53 -2.14 -10.28
N ALA A 29 -8.49 -1.32 -10.36
CA ALA A 29 -8.57 0.05 -10.85
C ALA A 29 -9.04 0.11 -12.31
N ALA A 30 -8.51 -0.74 -13.18
CA ALA A 30 -8.92 -0.83 -14.58
C ALA A 30 -10.41 -1.19 -14.75
N ASN A 31 -10.99 -1.90 -13.77
CA ASN A 31 -12.39 -2.34 -13.79
C ASN A 31 -13.25 -1.60 -12.76
N LYS A 32 -12.84 -0.42 -12.30
CA LYS A 32 -13.46 0.24 -11.14
C LYS A 32 -14.91 0.70 -11.39
N GLY A 33 -15.27 1.07 -12.62
CA GLY A 33 -16.59 1.66 -12.90
C GLY A 33 -16.77 2.95 -12.09
N GLU A 34 -17.89 3.09 -11.39
CA GLU A 34 -18.17 4.22 -10.48
C GLU A 34 -17.62 3.99 -9.05
N ARG A 35 -16.68 3.06 -8.88
CA ARG A 35 -16.07 2.81 -7.56
C ARG A 35 -14.80 3.62 -7.42
N ILE A 36 -14.63 4.19 -6.23
CA ILE A 36 -13.37 4.78 -5.79
C ILE A 36 -12.43 3.65 -5.37
N VAL A 37 -11.23 3.61 -5.95
CA VAL A 37 -10.17 2.65 -5.62
C VAL A 37 -9.02 3.37 -4.93
N ILE A 38 -8.73 2.96 -3.69
CA ILE A 38 -7.67 3.55 -2.87
C ILE A 38 -6.64 2.46 -2.57
N GLY A 39 -5.40 2.69 -2.98
CA GLY A 39 -4.29 1.82 -2.62
C GLY A 39 -3.63 2.23 -1.30
N PHE A 40 -2.98 1.28 -0.64
CA PHE A 40 -2.14 1.53 0.52
C PHE A 40 -0.69 1.15 0.19
N ALA A 41 0.27 1.96 0.63
CA ALA A 41 1.68 1.74 0.39
C ALA A 41 2.48 1.94 1.69
N ALA A 42 3.18 0.89 2.10
CA ALA A 42 4.16 0.97 3.18
C ALA A 42 5.55 1.17 2.56
N GLU A 43 6.21 2.26 2.93
CA GLU A 43 7.53 2.63 2.41
C GLU A 43 8.51 2.80 3.57
N THR A 44 9.81 2.70 3.28
CA THR A 44 10.89 2.95 4.26
C THR A 44 11.73 4.17 3.92
N ASP A 45 11.52 4.76 2.75
CA ASP A 45 12.22 5.92 2.20
C ASP A 45 11.37 6.53 1.08
N ASN A 46 11.62 7.79 0.71
CA ASN A 46 11.08 8.46 -0.48
C ASN A 46 9.56 8.28 -0.65
N VAL A 47 8.84 8.29 0.48
CA VAL A 47 7.43 7.86 0.61
C VAL A 47 6.54 8.51 -0.44
N VAL A 48 6.61 9.84 -0.57
CA VAL A 48 5.76 10.60 -1.50
C VAL A 48 6.09 10.26 -2.95
N ALA A 49 7.37 10.21 -3.32
CA ALA A 49 7.79 9.94 -4.69
C ALA A 49 7.36 8.53 -5.15
N TYR A 50 7.59 7.52 -4.31
CA TYR A 50 7.16 6.15 -4.60
C TYR A 50 5.65 5.97 -4.62
N ALA A 51 4.93 6.72 -3.79
CA ALA A 51 3.48 6.69 -3.79
C ALA A 51 2.87 7.36 -5.03
N GLN A 52 3.47 8.46 -5.51
CA GLN A 52 3.06 9.08 -6.78
C GLN A 52 3.30 8.15 -7.98
N ASP A 53 4.47 7.49 -8.04
CA ASP A 53 4.75 6.49 -9.06
C ASP A 53 3.76 5.32 -9.00
N LYS A 54 3.45 4.80 -7.81
CA LYS A 54 2.41 3.77 -7.63
C LYS A 54 1.04 4.26 -8.07
N LEU A 55 0.64 5.47 -7.70
CA LEU A 55 -0.64 6.04 -8.13
C LEU A 55 -0.74 6.07 -9.66
N ALA A 56 0.31 6.52 -10.35
CA ALA A 56 0.35 6.57 -11.80
C ALA A 56 0.32 5.17 -12.45
N ARG A 57 1.12 4.23 -11.94
CA ARG A 57 1.20 2.87 -12.49
C ARG A 57 -0.04 2.02 -12.23
N LYS A 58 -0.68 2.19 -11.08
CA LYS A 58 -1.86 1.42 -10.67
C LYS A 58 -3.17 2.05 -11.12
N ASP A 59 -3.14 3.31 -11.54
CA ASP A 59 -4.27 4.11 -12.03
C ASP A 59 -5.46 4.22 -11.05
N CYS A 60 -5.19 4.04 -9.74
CA CYS A 60 -6.20 4.21 -8.70
C CYS A 60 -6.49 5.69 -8.40
N ASP A 61 -7.48 5.97 -7.55
CA ASP A 61 -7.93 7.34 -7.27
C ASP A 61 -7.08 8.04 -6.21
N ALA A 62 -6.60 7.27 -5.25
CA ALA A 62 -5.67 7.73 -4.25
C ALA A 62 -4.71 6.63 -3.78
N ILE A 63 -3.60 7.05 -3.17
CA ILE A 63 -2.71 6.22 -2.38
C ILE A 63 -2.61 6.80 -0.96
N VAL A 64 -2.79 5.95 0.04
CA VAL A 64 -2.38 6.22 1.42
C VAL A 64 -0.99 5.63 1.61
N ALA A 65 0.02 6.48 1.80
CA ALA A 65 1.40 6.04 1.95
C ALA A 65 1.92 6.32 3.35
N ASN A 66 2.55 5.36 4.02
CA ASN A 66 3.13 5.57 5.34
C ASN A 66 4.57 5.08 5.43
N ASP A 67 5.37 5.78 6.23
CA ASP A 67 6.73 5.36 6.58
C ASP A 67 6.67 4.34 7.72
N VAL A 68 7.07 3.10 7.43
CA VAL A 68 7.06 1.98 8.39
C VAL A 68 8.42 1.73 9.04
N SER A 69 9.43 2.55 8.74
CA SER A 69 10.76 2.47 9.38
C SER A 69 10.76 3.04 10.80
N ARG A 70 9.72 3.79 11.17
CA ARG A 70 9.60 4.50 12.45
C ARG A 70 9.09 3.60 13.57
N ALA A 71 9.76 3.63 14.71
CA ALA A 71 9.33 2.89 15.89
C ALA A 71 8.09 3.48 16.59
N ASP A 72 7.78 4.75 16.35
CA ASP A 72 6.68 5.51 16.99
C ASP A 72 5.40 5.58 16.14
N SER A 73 5.36 4.92 14.97
CA SER A 73 4.28 5.06 14.00
C SER A 73 4.23 3.84 13.06
N GLY A 74 3.04 3.26 12.86
CA GLY A 74 2.84 2.19 11.89
C GLY A 74 2.54 0.84 12.54
N PHE A 75 3.35 -0.18 12.23
CA PHE A 75 3.10 -1.53 12.74
C PHE A 75 3.44 -1.65 14.23
N GLY A 76 2.60 -2.37 14.99
CA GLY A 76 2.84 -2.65 16.41
C GLY A 76 2.59 -1.49 17.38
N THR A 77 2.13 -0.33 16.90
CA THR A 77 1.75 0.83 17.74
C THR A 77 0.26 1.17 17.60
N ASP A 78 -0.28 2.11 18.38
CA ASP A 78 -1.67 2.59 18.21
C ASP A 78 -1.77 3.83 17.30
N THR A 79 -0.63 4.32 16.82
CA THR A 79 -0.49 5.56 16.04
C THR A 79 0.04 5.28 14.64
N ASN A 80 -0.27 6.18 13.71
CA ASN A 80 0.35 6.16 12.39
C ASN A 80 0.42 7.59 11.81
N LYS A 81 1.41 7.79 10.95
CA LYS A 81 1.63 8.98 10.12
C LYS A 81 1.59 8.54 8.67
N ALA A 82 0.85 9.26 7.84
CA ALA A 82 0.70 8.90 6.43
C ALA A 82 0.65 10.13 5.54
N TRP A 83 0.63 9.89 4.24
CA TRP A 83 0.30 10.87 3.22
C TRP A 83 -0.92 10.37 2.46
N TRP A 84 -1.87 11.27 2.24
CA TRP A 84 -2.98 11.09 1.32
C TRP A 84 -2.60 11.70 -0.02
N ILE A 85 -2.53 10.88 -1.06
CA ILE A 85 -1.99 11.28 -2.36
C ILE A 85 -3.02 10.97 -3.44
N THR A 86 -3.42 11.98 -4.20
CA THR A 86 -4.24 11.89 -5.41
C THR A 86 -3.47 12.49 -6.59
N ARG A 87 -4.08 12.52 -7.79
CA ARG A 87 -3.46 13.18 -8.95
C ARG A 87 -3.26 14.69 -8.76
N GLY A 88 -4.07 15.32 -7.90
CA GLY A 88 -4.06 16.77 -7.68
C GLY A 88 -3.59 17.21 -6.28
N THR A 89 -3.53 16.28 -5.32
CA THR A 89 -3.31 16.61 -3.91
C THR A 89 -2.25 15.71 -3.30
N ILE A 90 -1.36 16.30 -2.51
CA ILE A 90 -0.48 15.60 -1.58
C ILE A 90 -0.72 16.23 -0.22
N GLU A 91 -1.41 15.52 0.66
CA GLU A 91 -1.71 15.95 2.02
C GLU A 91 -0.91 15.09 3.00
N GLU A 92 -0.09 15.72 3.83
CA GLU A 92 0.53 15.05 4.97
C GLU A 92 -0.52 14.89 6.09
N LEU A 93 -0.73 13.65 6.52
CA LEU A 93 -1.54 13.31 7.67
C LEU A 93 -0.59 13.11 8.85
N PRO A 94 -0.57 14.04 9.83
CA PRO A 94 0.39 13.98 10.94
C PRO A 94 0.21 12.72 11.78
N CYS A 95 1.19 12.42 12.63
CA CYS A 95 1.07 11.28 13.53
C CYS A 95 -0.17 11.43 14.42
N MET A 96 -1.10 10.50 14.30
CA MET A 96 -2.37 10.47 15.03
C MET A 96 -2.74 9.03 15.37
N SER A 97 -3.82 8.82 16.13
CA SER A 97 -4.32 7.48 16.39
C SER A 97 -4.75 6.80 15.09
N LYS A 98 -4.67 5.47 15.01
CA LYS A 98 -5.14 4.73 13.83
C LYS A 98 -6.62 4.96 13.54
N ASP A 99 -7.42 5.16 14.58
CA ASP A 99 -8.84 5.48 14.44
C ASP A 99 -9.06 6.86 13.82
N ASP A 100 -8.32 7.88 14.28
CA ASP A 100 -8.37 9.22 13.70
C ASP A 100 -7.88 9.22 12.25
N LEU A 101 -6.80 8.48 11.98
CA LEU A 101 -6.26 8.34 10.63
C LEU A 101 -7.28 7.67 9.70
N ALA A 102 -7.93 6.59 10.14
CA ALA A 102 -8.97 5.91 9.37
C ALA A 102 -10.16 6.84 9.07
N ARG A 103 -10.60 7.63 10.06
CA ARG A 103 -11.66 8.64 9.85
C ARG A 103 -11.26 9.70 8.83
N LYS A 104 -10.02 10.18 8.90
CA LYS A 104 -9.48 11.18 7.98
C LYS A 104 -9.38 10.64 6.55
N ILE A 105 -8.90 9.41 6.38
CA ILE A 105 -8.88 8.71 5.08
C ILE A 105 -10.29 8.57 4.52
N LEU A 106 -11.26 8.15 5.34
CA LEU A 106 -12.66 8.00 4.91
C LEU A 106 -13.26 9.35 4.48
N LEU A 107 -13.02 10.42 5.25
CA LEU A 107 -13.52 11.75 4.91
C LEU A 107 -12.94 12.24 3.59
N ASN A 108 -11.64 12.06 3.37
CA ASN A 108 -10.98 12.41 2.12
C ASN A 108 -11.53 11.59 0.94
N ALA A 109 -11.79 10.29 1.14
CA ALA A 109 -12.38 9.42 0.13
C ALA A 109 -13.80 9.86 -0.27
N CYS A 110 -14.63 10.28 0.69
CA CYS A 110 -15.97 10.81 0.41
C CYS A 110 -15.95 12.11 -0.42
N GLY A 111 -14.82 12.81 -0.48
CA GLY A 111 -14.64 14.01 -1.30
C GLY A 111 -14.10 13.74 -2.71
N LEU A 112 -13.87 12.48 -3.09
CA LEU A 112 -13.46 12.12 -4.45
C LEU A 112 -14.70 11.94 -5.33
N ASP A 113 -14.58 12.39 -6.57
CA ASP A 113 -15.54 12.06 -7.63
C ASP A 113 -15.23 10.65 -8.15
N ALA A 114 -16.29 9.86 -8.39
CA ALA A 114 -16.22 8.50 -8.94
C ALA A 114 -16.11 8.50 -10.47
#